data_AF-A0A940KB08-F1
#
_entry.id   AF-A0A940KB08-F1
#
_cell.length_a   1.000
_cell.length_b   1.000
_cell.length_c   1.000
_cell.angle_alpha   90.00
_cell.angle_beta   90.00
_cell.angle_gamma   90.00
#
_symmetry.space_group_name_H-M   'P 1'
#
loop_
_entity.id
_entity.type
_entity.pdbx_description
1 polymer ?
#
loop_
_entity_poly.entity_id
_entity_poly.type
_entity_poly.pdbx_seq_one_letter_code
_entity_poly.pdbx_strand_id
1 'polypeptide(L)'
;MTSPADLSLVEAEPSDDERLFDELVANEQRIEPRDWMPDAYRKTLIRQISQHAHSEIIGMQPEGNWITRAPSLKRKAILMAKVQDEAGHGLYLYSAAQTLGITRDEMMDQLISGKAKYSSIFNYPTPTWADMGAIGWLVDGAAICNQVPLCRASYGPYGRAMVRVCKEESFHQRQGFEILLTLMRGTEEQRQMAQDAVNRWYWPSLAMFGPPDDQSPNSAQSMKWKIKRFSNDELRQRFVGMLVPQAEILGVTLPDPELRWNEDTGQYDMGEIDWDEFFEVLRGNGPCNAERLERRRTAHEEGAWVREAAAEYARASSRSARSATGDTTGAA
;
A
#
# COMPACT_ATOMS: atom_id res chain seq x y z
N MET A 1 24.96 -33.25 46.61
CA MET A 1 23.79 -32.46 46.15
C MET A 1 24.31 -31.12 45.69
N THR A 2 24.63 -30.99 44.40
CA THR A 2 24.98 -29.71 43.77
C THR A 2 23.68 -29.09 43.27
N SER A 3 23.32 -27.95 43.84
CA SER A 3 22.17 -27.15 43.38
C SER A 3 22.39 -26.74 41.92
N PRO A 4 21.37 -26.80 41.04
CA PRO A 4 21.48 -26.23 39.71
C PRO A 4 21.68 -24.73 39.86
N ALA A 5 22.68 -24.18 39.16
CA ALA A 5 22.88 -22.75 39.05
C ALA A 5 21.67 -22.15 38.31
N ASP A 6 21.04 -21.17 38.95
CA ASP A 6 19.99 -20.34 38.40
C ASP A 6 20.57 -19.53 37.23
N LEU A 7 20.36 -20.02 36.01
CA LEU A 7 20.64 -19.28 34.78
C LEU A 7 19.47 -18.34 34.52
N SER A 8 19.27 -17.38 35.40
CA SER A 8 18.46 -16.21 35.08
C SER A 8 19.16 -15.50 33.93
N LEU A 9 18.54 -15.49 32.75
CA LEU A 9 18.98 -14.75 31.58
C LEU A 9 19.18 -13.28 32.00
N VAL A 10 20.44 -12.87 32.14
CA VAL A 10 20.77 -11.46 32.33
C VAL A 10 20.44 -10.78 31.00
N GLU A 11 19.34 -10.03 30.95
CA GLU A 11 19.07 -9.13 29.83
C GLU A 11 20.27 -8.19 29.71
N ALA A 12 20.99 -8.27 28.58
CA ALA A 12 22.14 -7.43 28.32
C ALA A 12 21.68 -5.95 28.34
N GLU A 13 22.45 -5.08 29.00
CA GLU A 13 22.12 -3.66 29.00
C GLU A 13 22.10 -3.11 27.57
N PRO A 14 21.10 -2.28 27.22
CA PRO A 14 21.00 -1.70 25.89
C PRO A 14 22.21 -0.80 25.61
N SER A 15 22.74 -0.92 24.39
CA SER A 15 23.83 -0.07 23.89
C SER A 15 23.45 1.41 23.86
N ASP A 16 24.45 2.30 23.82
CA ASP A 16 24.21 3.74 23.70
C ASP A 16 23.41 4.11 22.44
N ASP A 17 23.63 3.38 21.34
CA ASP A 17 22.87 3.54 20.09
C ASP A 17 21.40 3.11 20.25
N GLU A 18 21.14 2.01 20.95
CA GLU A 18 19.78 1.55 21.26
C GLU A 18 19.03 2.56 22.13
N ARG A 19 19.71 3.09 23.16
CA ARG A 19 19.14 4.13 24.02
C ARG A 19 18.82 5.40 23.25
N LEU A 20 19.73 5.87 22.40
CA LEU A 20 19.49 7.05 21.55
C LEU A 20 18.31 6.82 20.61
N PHE A 21 18.24 5.66 19.96
CA PHE A 21 17.10 5.30 19.10
C PHE A 21 15.77 5.34 19.86
N ASP A 22 15.72 4.73 21.05
CA ASP A 22 14.52 4.73 21.90
C ASP A 22 14.13 6.14 22.34
N GLU A 23 15.10 6.99 22.70
CA GLU A 23 14.90 8.41 23.03
C GLU A 23 14.33 9.20 21.84
N LEU A 24 14.87 9.00 20.63
CA LEU A 24 14.38 9.67 19.41
C LEU A 24 12.91 9.29 19.14
N VAL A 25 12.60 7.99 19.18
CA VAL A 25 11.23 7.49 18.97
C VAL A 25 10.29 8.00 20.07
N ALA A 26 10.69 7.94 21.34
CA ALA A 26 9.90 8.43 22.47
C ALA A 26 9.54 9.92 22.30
N ASN A 27 10.51 10.73 21.87
CA ASN A 27 10.37 12.18 21.65
C ASN A 27 9.73 12.57 20.31
N GLU A 28 9.13 11.62 19.57
CA GLU A 28 8.48 11.87 18.27
C GLU A 28 9.43 12.43 17.20
N GLN A 29 10.74 12.22 17.36
CA GLN A 29 11.73 12.56 16.36
C GLN A 29 11.75 11.51 15.26
N ARG A 30 12.23 11.91 14.07
CA ARG A 30 12.30 11.02 12.91
C ARG A 30 13.67 10.37 12.85
N ILE A 31 13.67 9.07 12.60
CA ILE A 31 14.86 8.31 12.22
C ILE A 31 15.15 8.57 10.74
N GLU A 32 16.37 8.96 10.42
CA GLU A 32 16.87 9.26 9.08
C GLU A 32 17.85 8.18 8.58
N PRO A 33 18.15 8.11 7.26
CA PRO A 33 18.95 7.02 6.69
C PRO A 33 20.35 6.82 7.28
N ARG A 34 20.95 7.88 7.84
CA ARG A 34 22.30 7.85 8.42
C ARG A 34 22.29 7.50 9.92
N ASP A 35 21.13 7.54 10.55
CA ASP A 35 21.02 7.24 11.97
C ASP A 35 21.19 5.74 12.18
N TRP A 36 21.76 5.37 13.32
CA TRP A 36 21.70 4.00 13.78
C TRP A 36 20.23 3.61 14.02
N MET A 37 19.88 2.37 13.69
CA MET A 37 18.56 1.81 13.97
C MET A 37 18.67 0.30 14.15
N PRO A 38 17.81 -0.33 14.96
CA PRO A 38 17.81 -1.78 15.12
C PRO A 38 17.63 -2.50 13.78
N ASP A 39 18.35 -3.61 13.58
CA ASP A 39 18.22 -4.41 12.36
C ASP A 39 16.79 -4.89 12.12
N ALA A 40 16.07 -5.24 13.18
CA ALA A 40 14.68 -5.65 13.11
C ALA A 40 13.75 -4.49 12.70
N TYR A 41 14.06 -3.25 13.11
CA TYR A 41 13.36 -2.03 12.67
C TYR A 41 13.59 -1.81 11.16
N ARG A 42 14.85 -1.86 10.71
CA ARG A 42 15.23 -1.74 9.29
C ARG A 42 14.53 -2.79 8.43
N LYS A 43 14.59 -4.07 8.82
CA LYS A 43 13.96 -5.20 8.10
C LYS A 43 12.44 -5.05 8.03
N THR A 44 11.80 -4.64 9.14
CA THR A 44 10.35 -4.41 9.18
C THR A 44 9.93 -3.28 8.25
N LEU A 45 10.68 -2.18 8.21
CA LEU A 45 10.41 -1.08 7.29
C LEU A 45 10.67 -1.46 5.83
N ILE A 46 11.76 -2.17 5.53
CA ILE A 46 12.00 -2.69 4.17
C ILE A 46 10.79 -3.51 3.73
N ARG A 47 10.34 -4.46 4.56
CA ARG A 47 9.16 -5.29 4.29
C ARG A 47 7.91 -4.44 4.06
N GLN A 48 7.62 -3.49 4.94
CA GLN A 48 6.38 -2.72 4.85
C GLN A 48 6.39 -1.75 3.65
N ILE A 49 7.47 -0.99 3.47
CA ILE A 49 7.57 0.02 2.41
C ILE A 49 7.68 -0.65 1.04
N SER A 50 8.39 -1.78 0.91
CA SER A 50 8.44 -2.51 -0.36
C SER A 50 7.09 -3.07 -0.74
N GLN A 51 6.36 -3.68 0.20
CA GLN A 51 5.01 -4.21 -0.04
C GLN A 51 4.01 -3.09 -0.33
N HIS A 52 4.19 -1.90 0.25
CA HIS A 52 3.43 -0.70 -0.12
C HIS A 52 3.73 -0.31 -1.58
N ALA A 53 5.02 -0.22 -1.96
CA ALA A 53 5.41 0.09 -3.34
C ALA A 53 4.89 -0.97 -4.34
N HIS A 54 4.89 -2.24 -3.96
CA HIS A 54 4.31 -3.33 -4.76
C HIS A 54 2.80 -3.17 -4.93
N SER A 55 2.12 -2.71 -3.87
CA SER A 55 0.69 -2.44 -3.88
C SER A 55 0.35 -1.41 -4.95
N GLU A 56 1.11 -0.31 -5.05
CA GLU A 56 0.92 0.68 -6.12
C GLU A 56 1.08 0.05 -7.52
N ILE A 57 2.14 -0.73 -7.74
CA ILE A 57 2.43 -1.34 -9.05
C ILE A 57 1.36 -2.36 -9.46
N ILE A 58 0.86 -3.15 -8.51
CA ILE A 58 -0.16 -4.16 -8.79
C ILE A 58 -1.55 -3.50 -8.89
N GLY A 59 -1.82 -2.43 -8.14
CA GLY A 59 -3.07 -1.67 -8.16
C GLY A 59 -3.40 -1.04 -9.52
N MET A 60 -2.37 -0.68 -10.29
CA MET A 60 -2.54 -0.21 -11.67
C MET A 60 -3.25 -1.24 -12.59
N GLN A 61 -3.20 -2.54 -12.27
CA GLN A 61 -3.72 -3.60 -13.14
C GLN A 61 -5.26 -3.68 -13.19
N PRO A 62 -5.99 -3.81 -12.05
CA PRO A 62 -7.46 -3.85 -12.06
C PRO A 62 -8.08 -2.57 -12.63
N GLU A 63 -7.46 -1.42 -12.42
CA GLU A 63 -7.93 -0.14 -12.99
C GLU A 63 -7.51 0.06 -14.45
N GLY A 64 -6.28 -0.32 -14.80
CA GLY A 64 -5.79 -0.35 -16.17
C GLY A 64 -6.67 -1.19 -17.12
N ASN A 65 -7.35 -2.21 -16.57
CA ASN A 65 -8.35 -3.03 -17.28
C ASN A 65 -9.48 -2.18 -17.91
N TRP A 66 -9.82 -1.03 -17.32
CA TRP A 66 -10.94 -0.18 -17.74
C TRP A 66 -10.52 1.06 -18.53
N ILE A 67 -9.24 1.38 -18.65
CA ILE A 67 -8.75 2.56 -19.39
C ILE A 67 -9.30 2.59 -20.83
N THR A 68 -9.31 1.46 -21.54
CA THR A 68 -9.78 1.44 -22.94
C THR A 68 -11.30 1.48 -23.05
N ARG A 69 -12.04 1.11 -22.00
CA ARG A 69 -13.49 0.88 -21.98
C ARG A 69 -14.28 1.89 -21.13
N ALA A 70 -13.61 2.88 -20.55
CA ALA A 70 -14.27 3.93 -19.77
C ALA A 70 -15.40 4.61 -20.59
N PRO A 71 -16.58 4.85 -19.99
CA PRO A 71 -17.81 5.20 -20.71
C PRO A 71 -17.85 6.64 -21.23
N SER A 72 -16.85 7.47 -20.90
CA SER A 72 -16.69 8.81 -21.46
C SER A 72 -15.22 9.21 -21.50
N LEU A 73 -14.88 10.15 -22.39
CA LEU A 73 -13.52 10.70 -22.46
C LEU A 73 -13.10 11.41 -21.15
N LYS A 74 -14.05 12.09 -20.48
CA LYS A 74 -13.80 12.70 -19.16
C LYS A 74 -13.35 11.65 -18.14
N ARG A 75 -14.11 10.56 -18.00
CA ARG A 75 -13.78 9.50 -17.04
C ARG A 75 -12.52 8.73 -17.45
N LYS A 76 -12.29 8.54 -18.75
CA LYS A 76 -11.05 7.96 -19.29
C LYS A 76 -9.82 8.78 -18.91
N ALA A 77 -9.87 10.09 -19.11
CA ALA A 77 -8.76 11.00 -18.78
C ALA A 77 -8.44 11.00 -17.27
N ILE A 78 -9.48 11.03 -16.43
CA ILE A 78 -9.32 10.95 -14.97
C ILE A 78 -8.68 9.62 -14.55
N LEU A 79 -9.17 8.50 -15.09
CA LEU A 79 -8.63 7.17 -14.77
C LEU A 79 -7.17 7.02 -15.21
N MET A 80 -6.81 7.56 -16.38
CA MET A 80 -5.41 7.59 -16.82
C MET A 80 -4.53 8.42 -15.90
N ALA A 81 -5.02 9.58 -15.42
CA ALA A 81 -4.30 10.41 -14.46
C ALA A 81 -4.09 9.68 -13.12
N LYS A 82 -5.12 9.00 -12.60
CA LYS A 82 -5.02 8.18 -11.39
C LYS A 82 -3.96 7.09 -11.51
N VAL A 83 -4.05 6.25 -12.55
CA VAL A 83 -3.09 5.15 -12.78
C VAL A 83 -1.68 5.66 -13.04
N GLN A 84 -1.53 6.86 -13.63
CA GLN A 84 -0.23 7.52 -13.76
C GLN A 84 0.34 7.92 -12.39
N ASP A 85 -0.48 8.49 -11.51
CA ASP A 85 -0.06 8.88 -10.17
C ASP A 85 0.34 7.67 -9.33
N GLU A 86 -0.40 6.55 -9.40
CA GLU A 86 -0.02 5.28 -8.73
C GLU A 86 1.37 4.81 -9.14
N ALA A 87 1.73 4.92 -10.42
CA ALA A 87 3.09 4.63 -10.87
C ALA A 87 4.12 5.55 -10.21
N GLY A 88 3.80 6.84 -10.06
CA GLY A 88 4.61 7.83 -9.36
C GLY A 88 4.75 7.52 -7.85
N HIS A 89 3.67 7.12 -7.20
CA HIS A 89 3.64 6.74 -5.79
C HIS A 89 4.53 5.52 -5.53
N GLY A 90 4.44 4.51 -6.40
CA GLY A 90 5.33 3.36 -6.37
C GLY A 90 6.80 3.77 -6.46
N LEU A 91 7.15 4.74 -7.32
CA LEU A 91 8.51 5.27 -7.41
C LEU A 91 8.96 5.99 -6.13
N TYR A 92 8.10 6.78 -5.50
CA TYR A 92 8.41 7.44 -4.22
C TYR A 92 8.68 6.41 -3.12
N LEU A 93 7.86 5.35 -3.06
CA LEU A 93 7.98 4.30 -2.06
C LEU A 93 9.21 3.42 -2.27
N TYR A 94 9.51 3.01 -3.51
CA TYR A 94 10.77 2.33 -3.80
C TYR A 94 11.96 3.21 -3.41
N SER A 95 11.94 4.51 -3.72
CA SER A 95 13.00 5.43 -3.33
C SER A 95 13.17 5.51 -1.80
N ALA A 96 12.06 5.57 -1.05
CA ALA A 96 12.09 5.56 0.41
C ALA A 96 12.69 4.23 0.94
N ALA A 97 12.29 3.08 0.39
CA ALA A 97 12.84 1.79 0.78
C ALA A 97 14.34 1.67 0.48
N GLN A 98 14.81 2.22 -0.65
CA GLN A 98 16.23 2.18 -1.02
C GLN A 98 17.13 2.90 -0.02
N THR A 99 16.62 3.88 0.72
CA THR A 99 17.38 4.54 1.81
C THR A 99 17.69 3.61 3.00
N LEU A 100 17.06 2.43 3.07
CA LEU A 100 17.33 1.40 4.08
C LEU A 100 18.38 0.38 3.62
N GLY A 101 18.85 0.44 2.37
CA GLY A 101 19.93 -0.39 1.83
C GLY A 101 19.51 -1.51 0.88
N ILE A 102 18.21 -1.72 0.63
CA ILE A 102 17.72 -2.66 -0.39
C ILE A 102 17.64 -1.99 -1.76
N THR A 103 17.90 -2.71 -2.84
CA THR A 103 17.75 -2.17 -4.21
C THR A 103 16.32 -2.34 -4.74
N ARG A 104 15.93 -1.50 -5.70
CA ARG A 104 14.65 -1.65 -6.41
C ARG A 104 14.55 -2.97 -7.17
N ASP A 105 15.66 -3.45 -7.73
CA ASP A 105 15.69 -4.70 -8.48
C ASP A 105 15.43 -5.89 -7.54
N GLU A 106 16.09 -5.94 -6.37
CA GLU A 106 15.80 -6.95 -5.34
C GLU A 106 14.35 -6.93 -4.89
N MET A 107 13.78 -5.74 -4.68
CA MET A 107 12.36 -5.61 -4.34
C MET A 107 11.45 -6.11 -5.47
N MET A 108 11.77 -5.79 -6.73
CA MET A 108 11.00 -6.26 -7.89
C MET A 108 11.06 -7.79 -8.04
N ASP A 109 12.23 -8.39 -7.81
CA ASP A 109 12.40 -9.84 -7.82
C ASP A 109 11.60 -10.50 -6.71
N GLN A 110 11.58 -9.91 -5.51
CA GLN A 110 10.76 -10.39 -4.39
C GLN A 110 9.27 -10.35 -4.73
N LEU A 111 8.79 -9.31 -5.43
CA LEU A 111 7.41 -9.24 -5.91
C LEU A 111 7.11 -10.33 -6.95
N ILE A 112 7.90 -10.43 -8.02
CA ILE A 112 7.62 -11.32 -9.16
C ILE A 112 7.75 -12.81 -8.77
N SER A 113 8.64 -13.11 -7.83
CA SER A 113 8.80 -14.47 -7.27
C SER A 113 7.76 -14.82 -6.20
N GLY A 114 6.92 -13.87 -5.77
CA GLY A 114 5.92 -14.06 -4.71
C GLY A 114 6.51 -14.13 -3.30
N LYS A 115 7.79 -13.79 -3.10
CA LYS A 115 8.44 -13.73 -1.78
C LYS A 115 7.96 -12.54 -0.96
N ALA A 116 7.64 -11.42 -1.61
CA ALA A 116 7.04 -10.26 -0.99
C ALA A 116 5.57 -10.12 -1.41
N LYS A 117 4.75 -9.64 -0.49
CA LYS A 117 3.32 -9.43 -0.69
C LYS A 117 3.03 -8.08 -1.36
N TYR A 118 1.79 -7.90 -1.74
CA TYR A 118 1.14 -6.62 -2.04
C TYR A 118 -0.24 -6.63 -1.37
N SER A 119 -0.95 -5.51 -1.35
CA SER A 119 -2.26 -5.39 -0.72
C SER A 119 -3.23 -6.45 -1.25
N SER A 120 -3.97 -7.11 -0.35
CA SER A 120 -4.92 -8.18 -0.67
C SER A 120 -5.96 -7.73 -1.69
N ILE A 121 -6.37 -6.47 -1.63
CA ILE A 121 -7.46 -5.89 -2.40
C ILE A 121 -7.27 -5.95 -3.92
N PHE A 122 -6.03 -5.98 -4.42
CA PHE A 122 -5.79 -5.98 -5.86
C PHE A 122 -5.94 -7.36 -6.51
N ASN A 123 -6.28 -8.37 -5.71
CA ASN A 123 -6.60 -9.72 -6.16
C ASN A 123 -8.06 -9.91 -6.56
N TYR A 124 -8.89 -8.87 -6.48
CA TYR A 124 -10.30 -8.92 -6.86
C TYR A 124 -10.51 -8.43 -8.31
N PRO A 125 -11.43 -9.03 -9.07
CA PRO A 125 -11.67 -8.68 -10.47
C PRO A 125 -12.53 -7.41 -10.60
N THR A 126 -12.43 -6.74 -11.76
CA THR A 126 -13.20 -5.53 -12.11
C THR A 126 -14.15 -5.80 -13.28
N PRO A 127 -15.28 -6.51 -13.07
CA PRO A 127 -16.17 -6.93 -14.16
C PRO A 127 -16.99 -5.81 -14.79
N THR A 128 -17.25 -4.71 -14.06
CA THR A 128 -18.10 -3.60 -14.52
C THR A 128 -17.42 -2.24 -14.36
N TRP A 129 -17.97 -1.20 -14.99
CA TRP A 129 -17.43 0.16 -14.83
C TRP A 129 -17.61 0.68 -13.40
N ALA A 130 -18.66 0.26 -12.70
CA ALA A 130 -18.91 0.67 -11.32
C ALA A 130 -17.79 0.27 -10.36
N ASP A 131 -17.02 -0.77 -10.70
CA ASP A 131 -15.83 -1.18 -9.95
C ASP A 131 -14.77 -0.09 -9.86
N MET A 132 -14.65 0.79 -10.88
CA MET A 132 -13.75 1.95 -10.80
C MET A 132 -14.23 2.99 -9.77
N GLY A 133 -15.55 3.08 -9.60
CA GLY A 133 -16.16 3.89 -8.56
C GLY A 133 -15.95 3.28 -7.17
N ALA A 134 -16.15 1.97 -7.03
CA ALA A 134 -15.96 1.25 -5.77
C ALA A 134 -14.48 1.21 -5.34
N ILE A 135 -13.54 0.96 -6.25
CA ILE A 135 -12.11 1.06 -5.96
C ILE A 135 -11.76 2.48 -5.53
N GLY A 136 -12.08 3.48 -6.36
CA GLY A 136 -11.76 4.87 -6.02
C GLY A 136 -12.42 5.32 -4.71
N TRP A 137 -13.63 4.90 -4.38
CA TRP A 137 -14.28 5.33 -3.15
C TRP A 137 -13.89 4.52 -1.91
N LEU A 138 -14.05 3.19 -1.95
CA LEU A 138 -13.86 2.28 -0.82
C LEU A 138 -12.39 1.93 -0.63
N VAL A 139 -11.72 1.51 -1.70
CA VAL A 139 -10.34 1.01 -1.65
C VAL A 139 -9.39 2.17 -1.38
N ASP A 140 -9.43 3.24 -2.16
CA ASP A 140 -8.58 4.42 -1.90
C ASP A 140 -8.99 5.10 -0.59
N GLY A 141 -10.27 5.07 -0.21
CA GLY A 141 -10.74 5.60 1.08
C GLY A 141 -10.11 4.85 2.27
N ALA A 142 -10.06 3.52 2.20
CA ALA A 142 -9.40 2.69 3.19
C ALA A 142 -7.88 2.91 3.19
N ALA A 143 -7.28 3.03 2.01
CA ALA A 143 -5.86 3.32 1.82
C ALA A 143 -5.48 4.66 2.48
N ILE A 144 -6.21 5.75 2.18
CA ILE A 144 -6.03 7.08 2.79
C ILE A 144 -6.18 7.02 4.31
N CYS A 145 -7.18 6.30 4.82
CA CYS A 145 -7.38 6.14 6.26
C CYS A 145 -6.16 5.51 6.95
N ASN A 146 -5.50 4.55 6.27
CA ASN A 146 -4.27 3.92 6.73
C ASN A 146 -3.01 4.80 6.49
N GLN A 147 -2.93 5.53 5.37
CA GLN A 147 -1.75 6.29 4.94
C GLN A 147 -1.61 7.64 5.65
N VAL A 148 -2.71 8.33 5.97
CA VAL A 148 -2.65 9.63 6.66
C VAL A 148 -1.92 9.53 8.01
N PRO A 149 -2.20 8.54 8.89
CA PRO A 149 -1.40 8.31 10.08
C PRO A 149 0.08 8.05 9.81
N LEU A 150 0.42 7.38 8.70
CA LEU A 150 1.81 7.08 8.32
C LEU A 150 2.59 8.32 7.89
N CYS A 151 1.95 9.47 7.62
CA CYS A 151 2.64 10.75 7.55
C CYS A 151 3.45 11.05 8.84
N ARG A 152 3.05 10.44 9.97
CA ARG A 152 3.72 10.51 11.29
C ARG A 152 4.52 9.25 11.66
N ALA A 153 4.81 8.36 10.72
CA ALA A 153 5.67 7.19 10.96
C ALA A 153 7.08 7.60 11.40
N SER A 154 7.68 6.90 12.35
CA SER A 154 9.01 7.20 12.90
C SER A 154 10.12 7.33 11.86
N TYR A 155 10.04 6.64 10.72
CA TYR A 155 11.04 6.74 9.66
C TYR A 155 10.78 7.94 8.73
N GLY A 156 11.71 8.90 8.72
CA GLY A 156 11.59 10.17 8.00
C GLY A 156 11.27 10.03 6.51
N PRO A 157 12.06 9.25 5.73
CA PRO A 157 11.81 9.06 4.30
C PRO A 157 10.42 8.52 4.00
N TYR A 158 9.93 7.56 4.81
CA TYR A 158 8.61 6.98 4.61
C TYR A 158 7.50 7.98 4.93
N GLY A 159 7.58 8.67 6.08
CA GLY A 159 6.61 9.71 6.43
C GLY A 159 6.52 10.84 5.40
N ARG A 160 7.66 11.26 4.82
CA ARG A 160 7.69 12.28 3.76
C ARG A 160 7.09 11.79 2.43
N ALA A 161 7.26 10.52 2.09
CA ALA A 161 6.60 9.92 0.93
C ALA A 161 5.08 9.92 1.13
N MET A 162 4.59 9.50 2.29
CA MET A 162 3.17 9.49 2.63
C MET A 162 2.53 10.87 2.54
N VAL A 163 3.21 11.94 2.96
CA VAL A 163 2.69 13.31 2.80
C VAL A 163 2.41 13.68 1.34
N ARG A 164 3.22 13.21 0.38
CA ARG A 164 2.98 13.47 -1.06
C ARG A 164 1.86 12.60 -1.58
N VAL A 165 1.96 11.30 -1.33
CA VAL A 165 0.97 10.30 -1.77
C VAL A 165 -0.43 10.68 -1.28
N CYS A 166 -0.62 10.96 0.01
CA CYS A 166 -1.92 11.35 0.56
C CYS A 166 -2.50 12.65 -0.04
N LYS A 167 -1.64 13.61 -0.45
CA LYS A 167 -2.11 14.84 -1.11
C LYS A 167 -2.73 14.56 -2.47
N GLU A 168 -2.16 13.60 -3.20
CA GLU A 168 -2.58 13.23 -4.55
C GLU A 168 -3.78 12.27 -4.51
N GLU A 169 -3.73 11.22 -3.67
CA GLU A 169 -4.79 10.21 -3.56
C GLU A 169 -6.15 10.75 -3.13
N SER A 170 -6.18 11.79 -2.27
CA SER A 170 -7.46 12.37 -1.83
C SER A 170 -8.30 12.93 -2.98
N PHE A 171 -7.65 13.36 -4.06
CA PHE A 171 -8.33 13.77 -5.29
C PHE A 171 -8.94 12.56 -6.01
N HIS A 172 -8.17 11.48 -6.18
CA HIS A 172 -8.62 10.25 -6.83
C HIS A 172 -9.79 9.61 -6.11
N GLN A 173 -9.75 9.61 -4.77
CA GLN A 173 -10.82 9.09 -3.94
C GLN A 173 -12.15 9.80 -4.18
N ARG A 174 -12.10 11.14 -4.28
CA ARG A 174 -13.27 11.95 -4.61
C ARG A 174 -13.83 11.60 -5.99
N GLN A 175 -12.96 11.34 -6.97
CA GLN A 175 -13.40 10.96 -8.30
C GLN A 175 -14.10 9.60 -8.33
N GLY A 176 -13.66 8.64 -7.50
CA GLY A 176 -14.36 7.37 -7.29
C GLY A 176 -15.77 7.55 -6.74
N PHE A 177 -15.90 8.37 -5.68
CA PHE A 177 -17.21 8.73 -5.11
C PHE A 177 -18.14 9.35 -6.15
N GLU A 178 -17.65 10.27 -6.98
CA GLU A 178 -18.45 10.88 -8.04
C GLU A 178 -18.92 9.88 -9.11
N ILE A 179 -18.15 8.82 -9.40
CA ILE A 179 -18.58 7.78 -10.34
C ILE A 179 -19.81 7.09 -9.80
N LEU A 180 -19.76 6.62 -8.54
CA LEU A 180 -20.89 5.95 -7.91
C LEU A 180 -22.10 6.88 -7.77
N LEU A 181 -21.90 8.15 -7.39
CA LEU A 181 -22.97 9.13 -7.31
C LEU A 181 -23.65 9.36 -8.67
N THR A 182 -22.86 9.38 -9.76
CA THR A 182 -23.39 9.54 -11.11
C THR A 182 -24.24 8.32 -11.49
N LEU A 183 -23.78 7.11 -11.21
CA LEU A 183 -24.50 5.87 -11.50
C LEU A 183 -25.78 5.76 -10.66
N MET A 184 -25.72 6.13 -9.38
CA MET A 184 -26.88 6.07 -8.48
C MET A 184 -27.99 7.07 -8.82
N ARG A 185 -27.66 8.15 -9.56
CA ARG A 185 -28.61 9.10 -10.13
C ARG A 185 -29.06 8.74 -11.55
N GLY A 186 -28.60 7.60 -12.05
CA GLY A 186 -28.81 7.12 -13.41
C GLY A 186 -30.05 6.24 -13.57
N THR A 187 -30.00 5.36 -14.58
CA THR A 187 -31.03 4.34 -14.81
C THR A 187 -31.00 3.26 -13.74
N GLU A 188 -32.04 2.41 -13.71
CA GLU A 188 -32.10 1.31 -12.77
C GLU A 188 -30.91 0.34 -12.92
N GLU A 189 -30.48 0.06 -14.15
CA GLU A 189 -29.33 -0.79 -14.43
C GLU A 189 -28.03 -0.16 -13.92
N GLN A 190 -27.90 1.17 -13.97
CA GLN A 190 -26.73 1.88 -13.42
C GLN A 190 -26.72 1.83 -11.89
N ARG A 191 -27.88 1.97 -11.25
CA ARG A 191 -28.02 1.81 -9.79
C ARG A 191 -27.65 0.40 -9.34
N GLN A 192 -28.17 -0.62 -10.03
CA GLN A 192 -27.86 -2.02 -9.74
C GLN A 192 -26.38 -2.32 -9.94
N MET A 193 -25.75 -1.81 -11.00
CA MET A 193 -24.31 -1.95 -11.23
C MET A 193 -23.48 -1.31 -10.12
N ALA A 194 -23.87 -0.12 -9.65
CA ALA A 194 -23.20 0.55 -8.53
C ALA A 194 -23.34 -0.25 -7.22
N GLN A 195 -24.55 -0.70 -6.91
CA GLN A 195 -24.80 -1.52 -5.71
C GLN A 195 -24.04 -2.84 -5.75
N ASP A 196 -24.02 -3.54 -6.89
CA ASP A 196 -23.27 -4.79 -7.05
C ASP A 196 -21.76 -4.58 -6.82
N ALA A 197 -21.19 -3.49 -7.35
CA ALA A 197 -19.79 -3.17 -7.09
C ALA A 197 -19.55 -2.92 -5.59
N VAL A 198 -20.39 -2.12 -4.92
CA VAL A 198 -20.26 -1.89 -3.47
C VAL A 198 -20.36 -3.20 -2.69
N ASN A 199 -21.28 -4.09 -3.06
CA ASN A 199 -21.44 -5.39 -2.41
C ASN A 199 -20.16 -6.24 -2.47
N ARG A 200 -19.48 -6.25 -3.62
CA ARG A 200 -18.27 -7.06 -3.84
C ARG A 200 -17.02 -6.44 -3.21
N TRP A 201 -16.93 -5.12 -3.13
CA TRP A 201 -15.72 -4.42 -2.67
C TRP A 201 -15.71 -4.05 -1.19
N TYR A 202 -16.88 -4.00 -0.53
CA TYR A 202 -16.98 -3.60 0.89
C TYR A 202 -16.09 -4.41 1.83
N TRP A 203 -16.31 -5.73 1.92
CA TRP A 203 -15.57 -6.59 2.83
C TRP A 203 -14.07 -6.66 2.50
N PRO A 204 -13.66 -6.81 1.23
CA PRO A 204 -12.24 -6.70 0.86
C PRO A 204 -11.58 -5.39 1.28
N SER A 205 -12.28 -4.25 1.15
CA SER A 205 -11.76 -2.94 1.59
C SER A 205 -11.56 -2.87 3.10
N LEU A 206 -12.43 -3.49 3.90
CA LEU A 206 -12.24 -3.56 5.36
C LEU A 206 -11.10 -4.49 5.78
N ALA A 207 -10.86 -5.55 5.00
CA ALA A 207 -9.74 -6.46 5.24
C ALA A 207 -8.36 -5.83 4.92
N MET A 208 -8.32 -4.73 4.14
CA MET A 208 -7.07 -4.01 3.84
C MET A 208 -6.34 -3.47 5.06
N PHE A 209 -7.06 -3.17 6.15
CA PHE A 209 -6.46 -2.73 7.40
C PHE A 209 -5.63 -3.83 8.06
N GLY A 210 -5.73 -5.09 7.60
CA GLY A 210 -5.01 -6.23 8.12
C GLY A 210 -5.85 -7.06 9.11
N PRO A 211 -5.27 -8.14 9.65
CA PRO A 211 -5.95 -9.05 10.57
C PRO A 211 -6.36 -8.35 11.86
N PRO A 212 -7.26 -8.95 12.67
CA PRO A 212 -7.56 -8.49 14.01
C PRO A 212 -6.31 -8.27 14.86
N ASP A 213 -6.38 -7.36 15.82
CA ASP A 213 -5.21 -6.95 16.60
C ASP A 213 -4.55 -8.12 17.37
N ASP A 214 -5.34 -9.09 17.84
CA ASP A 214 -4.88 -10.32 18.52
C ASP A 214 -4.20 -11.32 17.57
N GLN A 215 -4.39 -11.17 16.26
CA GLN A 215 -3.79 -11.98 15.20
C GLN A 215 -2.75 -11.20 14.38
N SER A 216 -2.24 -10.09 14.91
CA SER A 216 -1.36 -9.16 14.21
C SER A 216 0.08 -9.17 14.80
N PRO A 217 0.94 -10.15 14.45
CA PRO A 217 2.21 -10.39 15.13
C PRO A 217 3.22 -9.24 15.02
N ASN A 218 3.07 -8.37 14.02
CA ASN A 218 3.95 -7.20 13.83
C ASN A 218 3.46 -5.96 14.60
N SER A 219 2.19 -5.92 15.03
CA SER A 219 1.56 -4.68 15.50
C SER A 219 2.19 -4.15 16.78
N ALA A 220 2.44 -5.00 17.78
CA ALA A 220 3.01 -4.57 19.06
C ALA A 220 4.36 -3.84 18.87
N GLN A 221 5.28 -4.45 18.10
CA GLN A 221 6.59 -3.87 17.86
C GLN A 221 6.52 -2.65 16.93
N SER A 222 5.72 -2.69 15.86
CA SER A 222 5.54 -1.54 14.96
C SER A 222 4.92 -0.33 15.66
N MET A 223 4.04 -0.54 16.64
CA MET A 223 3.48 0.52 17.48
C MET A 223 4.51 1.07 18.47
N LYS A 224 5.28 0.20 19.14
CA LYS A 224 6.38 0.62 20.05
C LYS A 224 7.39 1.49 19.32
N TRP A 225 7.76 1.12 18.10
CA TRP A 225 8.66 1.90 17.26
C TRP A 225 7.98 3.08 16.55
N LYS A 226 6.68 3.31 16.74
CA LYS A 226 5.88 4.34 16.06
C LYS A 226 5.98 4.30 14.52
N ILE A 227 6.24 3.12 13.96
CA ILE A 227 6.07 2.85 12.52
C ILE A 227 4.57 2.87 12.20
N LYS A 228 3.79 2.17 13.04
CA LYS A 228 2.33 2.16 13.04
C LYS A 228 1.85 3.07 14.17
N ARG A 229 0.80 3.87 13.94
CA ARG A 229 0.30 4.88 14.89
C ARG A 229 -1.02 4.53 15.57
N PHE A 230 -1.81 3.69 14.93
CA PHE A 230 -3.11 3.21 15.36
C PHE A 230 -3.19 1.72 15.04
N SER A 231 -4.01 0.96 15.76
CA SER A 231 -4.13 -0.48 15.52
C SER A 231 -4.87 -0.81 14.21
N ASN A 232 -4.93 -2.08 13.81
CA ASN A 232 -5.65 -2.47 12.58
C ASN A 232 -7.15 -2.22 12.78
N ASP A 233 -7.67 -2.67 13.92
CA ASP A 233 -9.09 -2.58 14.26
C ASP A 233 -9.52 -1.13 14.49
N GLU A 234 -8.67 -0.31 15.13
CA GLU A 234 -8.94 1.11 15.33
C GLU A 234 -9.10 1.87 14.00
N LEU A 235 -8.23 1.60 13.02
CA LEU A 235 -8.33 2.23 11.70
C LEU A 235 -9.56 1.73 10.93
N ARG A 236 -9.84 0.42 11.00
CA ARG A 236 -11.03 -0.16 10.38
C ARG A 236 -12.32 0.47 10.92
N GLN A 237 -12.42 0.61 12.25
CA GLN A 237 -13.57 1.21 12.91
C GLN A 237 -13.77 2.69 12.52
N ARG A 238 -12.67 3.46 12.48
CA ARG A 238 -12.69 4.86 12.01
C ARG A 238 -13.16 4.96 10.56
N PHE A 239 -12.66 4.06 9.70
CA PHE A 239 -13.06 4.02 8.30
C PHE A 239 -14.56 3.75 8.14
N VAL A 240 -15.12 2.78 8.85
CA VAL A 240 -16.57 2.53 8.83
C VAL A 240 -17.36 3.75 9.29
N GLY A 241 -16.94 4.41 10.38
CA GLY A 241 -17.59 5.64 10.85
C GLY A 241 -17.62 6.77 9.81
N MET A 242 -16.57 6.89 8.99
CA MET A 242 -16.54 7.84 7.87
C MET A 242 -17.35 7.36 6.65
N LEU A 243 -17.44 6.06 6.46
CA LEU A 243 -18.02 5.42 5.29
C LEU A 243 -19.56 5.43 5.29
N VAL A 244 -20.18 5.16 6.43
CA VAL A 244 -21.66 5.03 6.51
C VAL A 244 -22.39 6.30 6.04
N PRO A 245 -22.05 7.51 6.51
CA PRO A 245 -22.70 8.73 6.00
C PRO A 245 -22.47 8.96 4.50
N GLN A 246 -21.35 8.49 3.95
CA GLN A 246 -21.08 8.59 2.52
C GLN A 246 -21.95 7.62 1.71
N ALA A 247 -22.18 6.40 2.22
CA ALA A 247 -23.09 5.43 1.60
C ALA A 247 -24.53 5.97 1.54
N GLU A 248 -24.99 6.62 2.61
CA GLU A 248 -26.31 7.29 2.64
C GLU A 248 -26.44 8.37 1.55
N ILE A 249 -25.40 9.20 1.37
CA ILE A 249 -25.39 10.24 0.31
C ILE A 249 -25.42 9.62 -1.09
N LEU A 250 -24.70 8.51 -1.29
CA LEU A 250 -24.72 7.76 -2.56
C LEU A 250 -26.07 7.08 -2.81
N GLY A 251 -26.83 6.79 -1.76
CA GLY A 251 -28.06 6.01 -1.83
C GLY A 251 -27.79 4.51 -2.01
N VAL A 252 -26.60 4.03 -1.65
CA VAL A 252 -26.25 2.60 -1.66
C VAL A 252 -26.43 2.00 -0.26
N THR A 253 -26.64 0.70 -0.21
CA THR A 253 -26.56 -0.10 1.01
C THR A 253 -25.16 -0.71 1.15
N LEU A 254 -24.72 -0.93 2.39
CA LEU A 254 -23.51 -1.70 2.67
C LEU A 254 -23.93 -3.15 2.96
N PRO A 255 -23.21 -4.17 2.43
CA PRO A 255 -23.58 -5.59 2.55
C PRO A 255 -23.23 -6.17 3.93
N ASP A 256 -23.60 -5.46 4.99
CA ASP A 256 -23.39 -5.84 6.39
C ASP A 256 -24.71 -5.76 7.15
N PRO A 257 -25.41 -6.90 7.34
CA PRO A 257 -26.68 -6.95 8.07
C PRO A 257 -26.55 -6.57 9.55
N GLU A 258 -25.35 -6.69 10.13
CA GLU A 258 -25.10 -6.38 11.54
C GLU A 258 -24.75 -4.91 11.76
N LEU A 259 -24.51 -4.16 10.68
CA LEU A 259 -24.12 -2.76 10.72
C LEU A 259 -25.20 -1.89 11.36
N ARG A 260 -24.90 -1.34 12.55
CA ARG A 260 -25.83 -0.48 13.29
C ARG A 260 -25.07 0.52 14.14
N TRP A 261 -25.62 1.73 14.28
CA TRP A 261 -25.09 2.71 15.21
C TRP A 261 -25.33 2.24 16.65
N ASN A 262 -24.26 2.23 17.45
CA ASN A 262 -24.28 1.89 18.86
C ASN A 262 -24.13 3.17 19.67
N GLU A 263 -25.21 3.60 20.34
CA GLU A 263 -25.24 4.82 21.14
C GLU A 263 -24.33 4.75 22.37
N ASP A 264 -24.13 3.56 22.95
CA ASP A 264 -23.32 3.38 24.15
C ASP A 264 -21.82 3.57 23.87
N THR A 265 -21.36 3.12 22.69
CA THR A 265 -19.95 3.22 22.28
C THR A 265 -19.67 4.44 21.40
N GLY A 266 -20.71 5.05 20.81
CA GLY A 266 -20.57 6.14 19.85
C GLY A 266 -19.91 5.69 18.55
N GLN A 267 -20.11 4.43 18.16
CA GLN A 267 -19.49 3.79 16.99
C GLN A 267 -20.49 2.88 16.28
N TYR A 268 -20.16 2.42 15.07
CA TYR A 268 -20.95 1.39 14.39
C TYR A 268 -20.50 0.00 14.83
N ASP A 269 -21.42 -0.84 15.30
CA ASP A 269 -21.19 -2.28 15.38
C ASP A 269 -21.13 -2.82 13.95
N MET A 270 -20.23 -3.76 13.68
CA MET A 270 -20.02 -4.36 12.35
C MET A 270 -20.17 -5.87 12.40
N GLY A 271 -20.53 -6.47 11.27
CA GLY A 271 -20.43 -7.90 11.06
C GLY A 271 -18.98 -8.41 11.03
N GLU A 272 -18.84 -9.72 11.16
CA GLU A 272 -17.53 -10.37 11.10
C GLU A 272 -17.01 -10.44 9.66
N ILE A 273 -15.74 -10.08 9.47
CA ILE A 273 -15.03 -10.27 8.19
C ILE A 273 -14.74 -11.75 8.02
N ASP A 274 -14.91 -12.28 6.82
CA ASP A 274 -14.40 -13.61 6.45
C ASP A 274 -12.86 -13.61 6.44
N TRP A 275 -12.28 -13.94 7.59
CA TRP A 275 -10.82 -14.01 7.74
C TRP A 275 -10.21 -15.20 7.02
N ASP A 276 -10.97 -16.27 6.77
CA ASP A 276 -10.51 -17.42 5.99
C ASP A 276 -10.25 -17.01 4.54
N GLU A 277 -11.20 -16.29 3.92
CA GLU A 277 -11.03 -15.69 2.59
C GLU A 277 -9.80 -14.77 2.58
N PHE A 278 -9.67 -13.88 3.56
CA PHE A 278 -8.53 -12.96 3.65
C PHE A 278 -7.19 -13.72 3.67
N PHE A 279 -7.07 -14.78 4.47
CA PHE A 279 -5.85 -15.57 4.55
C PHE A 279 -5.58 -16.41 3.30
N GLU A 280 -6.61 -16.91 2.61
CA GLU A 280 -6.45 -17.55 1.29
C GLU A 280 -5.89 -16.57 0.25
N VAL A 281 -6.45 -15.35 0.19
CA VAL A 281 -5.96 -14.28 -0.71
C VAL A 281 -4.51 -13.93 -0.39
N LEU A 282 -4.14 -13.80 0.88
CA LEU A 282 -2.76 -13.53 1.30
C LEU A 282 -1.78 -14.68 1.00
N ARG A 283 -2.27 -15.93 0.91
CA ARG A 283 -1.48 -17.11 0.55
C ARG A 283 -1.34 -17.31 -0.95
N GLY A 284 -1.99 -16.48 -1.77
CA GLY A 284 -1.93 -16.57 -3.23
C GLY A 284 -3.09 -17.32 -3.87
N ASN A 285 -4.12 -17.68 -3.10
CA ASN A 285 -5.25 -18.50 -3.56
C ASN A 285 -6.53 -17.67 -3.80
N GLY A 286 -6.41 -16.34 -3.88
CA GLY A 286 -7.52 -15.46 -4.22
C GLY A 286 -7.78 -15.40 -5.74
N PRO A 287 -8.83 -14.66 -6.14
CA PRO A 287 -9.40 -14.79 -7.48
C PRO A 287 -8.46 -14.35 -8.62
N CYS A 288 -7.59 -13.35 -8.39
CA CYS A 288 -6.68 -12.86 -9.43
C CYS A 288 -5.19 -12.95 -9.06
N ASN A 289 -4.78 -13.56 -7.94
CA ASN A 289 -3.38 -13.58 -7.49
C ASN A 289 -2.40 -14.06 -8.57
N ALA A 290 -2.70 -15.21 -9.18
CA ALA A 290 -1.89 -15.80 -10.24
C ALA A 290 -1.82 -14.88 -11.46
N GLU A 291 -2.95 -14.32 -11.89
CA GLU A 291 -3.03 -13.39 -13.03
C GLU A 291 -2.20 -12.11 -12.79
N ARG A 292 -2.30 -11.52 -11.58
CA ARG A 292 -1.59 -10.28 -11.23
C ARG A 292 -0.08 -10.46 -11.26
N LEU A 293 0.41 -11.54 -10.68
CA LEU A 293 1.84 -11.87 -10.66
C LEU A 293 2.35 -12.26 -12.04
N GLU A 294 1.62 -13.09 -12.78
CA GLU A 294 2.02 -13.50 -14.12
C GLU A 294 2.10 -12.28 -15.05
N ARG A 295 1.08 -11.41 -15.06
CA ARG A 295 1.11 -10.17 -15.86
C ARG A 295 2.32 -9.30 -15.55
N ARG A 296 2.70 -9.20 -14.27
CA ARG A 296 3.90 -8.44 -13.86
C ARG A 296 5.19 -9.13 -14.30
N ARG A 297 5.25 -10.46 -14.20
CA ARG A 297 6.38 -11.29 -14.66
C ARG A 297 6.57 -11.15 -16.15
N THR A 298 5.53 -11.40 -16.95
CA THR A 298 5.56 -11.28 -18.41
C THR A 298 6.05 -9.89 -18.83
N ALA A 299 5.49 -8.81 -18.26
CA ALA A 299 5.93 -7.45 -18.56
C ALA A 299 7.41 -7.19 -18.20
N HIS A 300 7.92 -7.83 -17.15
CA HIS A 300 9.32 -7.74 -16.77
C HIS A 300 10.21 -8.53 -17.73
N GLU A 301 9.87 -9.78 -18.03
CA GLU A 301 10.65 -10.66 -18.90
C GLU A 301 10.66 -10.20 -20.36
N GLU A 302 9.50 -9.92 -20.94
CA GLU A 302 9.38 -9.42 -22.31
C GLU A 302 9.97 -8.01 -22.46
N GLY A 303 10.00 -7.22 -21.38
CA GLY A 303 10.65 -5.92 -21.34
C GLY A 303 12.17 -5.97 -21.15
N ALA A 304 12.80 -7.15 -21.01
CA ALA A 304 14.23 -7.28 -20.72
C ALA A 304 15.10 -6.62 -21.79
N TRP A 305 14.79 -6.87 -23.07
CA TRP A 305 15.56 -6.31 -24.18
C TRP A 305 15.55 -4.76 -24.18
N VAL A 306 14.46 -4.12 -23.74
CA VAL A 306 14.39 -2.65 -23.63
C VAL A 306 15.33 -2.15 -22.54
N ARG A 307 15.36 -2.83 -21.39
CA ARG A 307 16.26 -2.46 -20.28
C ARG A 307 17.73 -2.65 -20.66
N GLU A 308 18.04 -3.77 -21.33
CA GLU A 308 19.38 -4.07 -21.83
C GLU A 308 19.84 -3.05 -22.88
N ALA A 309 18.96 -2.70 -23.83
CA ALA A 309 19.22 -1.70 -24.86
C ALA A 309 19.49 -0.31 -24.23
N ALA A 310 18.68 0.10 -23.26
CA ALA A 310 18.88 1.37 -22.55
C ALA A 310 20.22 1.41 -21.78
N ALA A 311 20.57 0.31 -21.12
CA ALA A 311 21.84 0.18 -20.39
C ALA A 311 23.03 0.25 -21.34
N GLU A 312 22.99 -0.45 -22.49
CA GLU A 312 24.10 -0.40 -23.44
C GLU A 312 24.22 0.96 -24.14
N TYR A 313 23.10 1.59 -24.47
CA TYR A 313 23.11 2.96 -24.99
C TYR A 313 23.80 3.92 -24.01
N ALA A 314 23.46 3.87 -22.72
CA ALA A 314 24.10 4.69 -21.69
C ALA A 314 25.62 4.41 -21.57
N ARG A 315 26.04 3.14 -21.63
CA ARG A 315 27.48 2.78 -21.64
C ARG A 315 28.18 3.36 -22.87
N ALA A 316 27.60 3.21 -24.05
CA ALA A 316 28.16 3.75 -25.30
C ALA A 316 28.27 5.28 -25.27
N SER A 317 27.22 5.99 -24.84
CA SER A 317 27.22 7.45 -24.68
C SER A 317 28.29 7.91 -23.70
N SER A 318 28.48 7.20 -22.57
CA SER A 318 29.52 7.55 -21.59
C SER A 318 30.95 7.35 -22.13
N ARG A 319 31.19 6.29 -22.93
CA ARG A 319 32.47 6.06 -23.61
C ARG A 319 32.76 7.16 -24.63
N SER A 320 31.77 7.52 -25.43
CA SER A 320 31.88 8.59 -26.43
C SER A 320 32.16 9.94 -25.77
N ALA A 321 31.44 10.29 -24.69
CA ALA A 321 31.68 11.51 -23.93
C ALA A 321 33.10 11.57 -23.35
N ARG A 322 33.60 10.48 -22.76
CA ARG A 322 34.98 10.39 -22.24
C ARG A 322 36.04 10.53 -23.34
N SER A 323 35.81 9.93 -24.52
CA SER A 323 36.71 10.11 -25.67
C SER A 323 36.70 11.54 -26.22
N ALA A 324 35.57 12.25 -26.10
CA ALA A 324 35.44 13.63 -26.55
C ALA A 324 36.03 14.66 -25.55
N THR A 325 36.05 14.35 -24.25
CA THR A 325 36.60 15.25 -23.22
C THR A 325 38.11 15.20 -23.07
N GLY A 326 38.80 14.22 -23.68
CA GLY A 326 40.25 14.15 -23.78
C GLY A 326 40.99 14.02 -22.44
N ASP A 327 41.73 12.91 -22.29
CA ASP A 327 43.00 12.91 -21.56
C ASP A 327 43.80 14.18 -21.90
N THR A 328 43.77 15.16 -21.02
CA THR A 328 44.62 16.37 -21.05
C THR A 328 45.50 16.46 -19.80
N THR A 329 45.74 15.33 -19.14
CA THR A 329 46.71 15.22 -18.04
C THR A 329 47.67 14.07 -18.33
N GLY A 330 48.74 14.33 -19.08
CA GLY A 330 49.78 13.32 -19.26
C GLY A 330 50.81 13.58 -20.36
N ALA A 331 51.47 14.75 -20.35
CA ALA A 331 52.85 14.91 -20.82
C ALA A 331 53.35 16.34 -20.56
N ALA A 332 54.02 16.54 -19.42
CA ALA A 332 55.06 17.55 -19.23
C ALA A 332 56.03 17.04 -18.16
#